data_AF-A0ABD3BM20-F1
#
_entry.id   AF-A0ABD3BM20-F1
#
_cell.length_a   1.000
_cell.length_b   1.000
_cell.length_c   1.000
_cell.angle_alpha   90.00
_cell.angle_beta   90.00
_cell.angle_gamma   90.00
#
_symmetry.space_group_name_H-M   'P 1'
#
loop_
_entity.id
_entity.type
_entity.pdbx_description
1 polymer ?
#
loop_
_entity_poly.entity_id
_entity_poly.type
_entity_poly.pdbx_seq_one_letter_code
_entity_poly.pdbx_strand_id
1 'polypeptide(L)'
;MDTKFVFLLIVVLILQANNKACADIVNTDDLIGKWCSRTERKELCVKLIEADPRKELKSSPNGFCEIVRDKAVKVYVATNSKIPSIVNRTTVPFVRRCLIDECSEGYIQAIDHLKSLDFSVISRETYQNLAVSTSYGYTNPWDCEHCFKEGPPGLSIPPELASDNRNLENAPIIIADIINLVVCNKIEACQG
;
A
#
# COMPACT_ATOMS: atom_id res chain seq x y z
N MET A 1 -23.05 61.40 -12.82
CA MET A 1 -22.54 60.04 -12.58
C MET A 1 -21.27 60.20 -11.78
N ASP A 2 -21.26 59.75 -10.53
CA ASP A 2 -20.25 60.11 -9.54
C ASP A 2 -18.91 59.41 -9.87
N THR A 3 -17.86 60.18 -10.10
CA THR A 3 -16.53 59.71 -10.54
C THR A 3 -15.91 58.72 -9.55
N LYS A 4 -16.30 58.80 -8.27
CA LYS A 4 -15.89 57.87 -7.22
C LYS A 4 -16.48 56.46 -7.41
N PHE A 5 -17.71 56.37 -7.93
CA PHE A 5 -18.39 55.10 -8.19
C PHE A 5 -17.76 54.35 -9.36
N VAL A 6 -17.33 55.07 -10.39
CA VAL A 6 -16.63 54.50 -11.55
C VAL A 6 -15.26 53.94 -11.14
N PHE A 7 -14.53 54.65 -10.28
CA PHE A 7 -13.24 54.16 -9.77
C PHE A 7 -13.37 52.89 -8.93
N LEU A 8 -14.40 52.80 -8.08
CA LEU A 8 -14.64 51.63 -7.23
C LEU A 8 -15.00 50.39 -8.05
N LEU A 9 -15.79 50.55 -9.12
CA LEU A 9 -16.12 49.47 -10.06
C LEU A 9 -14.88 48.96 -10.81
N ILE A 10 -13.97 49.86 -11.23
CA ILE A 10 -12.73 49.47 -11.91
C ILE A 10 -11.81 48.69 -10.97
N VAL A 11 -11.67 49.09 -9.71
CA VAL A 11 -10.84 48.39 -8.71
C VAL A 11 -11.40 46.99 -8.41
N VAL A 12 -12.72 46.84 -8.29
CA VAL A 12 -13.36 45.53 -8.07
C VAL A 12 -13.17 44.59 -9.28
N LEU A 13 -13.25 45.11 -10.51
CA LEU A 13 -13.02 44.33 -11.72
C LEU A 13 -11.57 43.85 -11.85
N ILE A 14 -10.59 44.68 -11.46
CA ILE A 14 -9.17 44.29 -11.47
C ILE A 14 -8.88 43.20 -10.41
N LEU A 15 -9.52 43.28 -9.24
CA LEU A 15 -9.38 42.25 -8.19
C LEU A 15 -9.97 40.90 -8.62
N GLN A 16 -11.05 40.88 -9.39
CA GLN A 16 -11.66 39.64 -9.90
C GLN A 16 -10.85 38.99 -11.04
N ALA A 17 -10.12 39.78 -11.83
CA ALA A 17 -9.32 39.27 -12.95
C ALA A 17 -8.06 38.51 -12.49
N ASN A 18 -7.55 38.81 -11.29
CA ASN A 18 -6.31 38.21 -10.76
C ASN A 18 -6.52 36.92 -9.96
N ASN A 19 -7.77 36.50 -9.73
CA ASN A 19 -8.10 35.27 -9.00
C ASN A 19 -8.29 34.04 -9.90
N LYS A 20 -7.87 34.09 -11.17
CA LYS A 20 -7.62 32.88 -11.94
C LYS A 20 -6.34 32.24 -11.43
N ALA A 21 -6.44 31.55 -10.29
CA ALA A 21 -5.49 30.54 -9.92
C ALA A 21 -5.37 29.56 -11.11
N CYS A 22 -4.19 29.48 -11.72
CA CYS A 22 -3.82 28.33 -12.52
C CYS A 22 -3.84 27.12 -11.57
N ALA A 23 -4.96 26.43 -11.50
CA ALA A 23 -4.94 25.05 -11.08
C ALA A 23 -4.18 24.30 -12.19
N ASP A 24 -2.90 24.03 -11.97
CA ASP A 24 -2.21 23.00 -12.74
C ASP A 24 -3.03 21.73 -12.57
N ILE A 25 -3.73 21.35 -13.64
CA ILE A 25 -4.34 20.03 -13.74
C ILE A 25 -3.15 19.09 -13.87
N VAL A 26 -2.56 18.71 -12.73
CA VAL A 26 -1.62 17.61 -12.69
C VAL A 26 -2.42 16.41 -13.19
N ASN A 27 -2.11 15.97 -14.39
CA ASN A 27 -2.79 14.84 -14.99
C ASN A 27 -2.53 13.62 -14.10
N THR A 28 -3.57 13.15 -13.40
CA THR A 28 -3.48 12.03 -12.46
C THR A 28 -2.91 10.78 -13.14
N ASP A 29 -3.23 10.58 -14.41
CA ASP A 29 -2.73 9.46 -15.20
C ASP A 29 -1.20 9.55 -15.40
N ASP A 30 -0.66 10.77 -15.55
CA ASP A 30 0.78 11.01 -15.64
C ASP A 30 1.49 10.71 -14.31
N LEU A 31 0.87 11.02 -13.16
CA LEU A 31 1.41 10.67 -11.84
C LEU A 31 1.43 9.16 -11.61
N ILE A 32 0.33 8.46 -11.92
CA ILE A 32 0.24 7.00 -11.77
C ILE A 32 1.32 6.34 -12.64
N GLY A 33 1.41 6.74 -13.91
CA GLY A 33 2.43 6.23 -14.82
C GLY A 33 3.86 6.49 -14.32
N LYS A 34 4.14 7.70 -13.85
CA LYS A 34 5.46 8.11 -13.33
C LYS A 34 5.91 7.30 -12.12
N TRP A 35 5.02 7.05 -11.16
CA TRP A 35 5.38 6.33 -9.94
C TRP A 35 5.37 4.81 -10.16
N CYS A 36 4.28 4.26 -10.70
CA CYS A 36 4.14 2.81 -10.86
C CYS A 36 5.14 2.22 -11.85
N SER A 37 5.56 2.96 -12.88
CA SER A 37 6.59 2.47 -13.83
C SER A 37 7.95 2.18 -13.19
N ARG A 38 8.20 2.72 -11.99
CA ARG A 38 9.45 2.54 -11.26
C ARG A 38 9.35 1.44 -10.21
N THR A 39 8.16 0.90 -9.93
CA THR A 39 7.96 -0.18 -8.95
C THR A 39 8.23 -1.55 -9.59
N GLU A 40 8.60 -2.54 -8.78
CA GLU A 40 8.78 -3.93 -9.24
C GLU A 40 7.48 -4.57 -9.74
N ARG A 41 6.34 -4.07 -9.26
CA ARG A 41 5.00 -4.61 -9.56
C ARG A 41 4.17 -3.58 -10.34
N LYS A 42 4.77 -3.02 -11.40
CA LYS A 42 4.22 -1.95 -12.23
C LYS A 42 2.75 -2.12 -12.57
N GLU A 43 2.38 -3.23 -13.22
CA GLU A 43 1.00 -3.44 -13.70
C GLU A 43 0.01 -3.53 -12.54
N LEU A 44 0.42 -4.15 -11.43
CA LEU A 44 -0.40 -4.23 -10.23
C LEU A 44 -0.56 -2.86 -9.56
N CYS A 45 0.52 -2.09 -9.43
CA CYS A 45 0.47 -0.73 -8.90
C CYS A 45 -0.55 0.14 -9.64
N VAL A 46 -0.47 0.15 -10.98
CA VAL A 46 -1.43 0.88 -11.84
C VAL A 46 -2.86 0.40 -11.57
N LYS A 47 -3.08 -0.92 -11.67
CA LYS A 47 -4.40 -1.53 -11.48
C LYS A 47 -5.02 -1.20 -10.12
N LEU A 48 -4.22 -1.21 -9.05
CA LEU A 48 -4.70 -0.94 -7.69
C LEU A 48 -5.13 0.52 -7.54
N ILE A 49 -4.32 1.45 -8.03
CA ILE A 49 -4.60 2.89 -7.90
C ILE A 49 -5.76 3.31 -8.81
N GLU A 50 -5.80 2.83 -10.05
CA GLU A 50 -6.89 3.14 -10.99
C GLU A 50 -8.25 2.63 -10.48
N ALA A 51 -8.28 1.43 -9.90
CA ALA A 51 -9.52 0.82 -9.40
C ALA A 51 -10.07 1.49 -8.12
N ASP A 52 -9.27 2.27 -7.39
CA ASP A 52 -9.75 2.93 -6.17
C ASP A 52 -10.68 4.12 -6.50
N PRO A 53 -11.85 4.25 -5.87
CA PRO A 53 -12.78 5.35 -6.17
C PRO A 53 -12.35 6.71 -5.58
N ARG A 54 -11.41 6.74 -4.63
CA ARG A 54 -10.99 7.95 -3.90
C ARG A 54 -10.04 8.79 -4.74
N LYS A 55 -10.58 9.76 -5.48
CA LYS A 55 -9.82 10.61 -6.40
C LYS A 55 -8.78 11.47 -5.67
N GLU A 56 -9.08 11.90 -4.46
CA GLU A 56 -8.23 12.73 -3.61
C GLU A 56 -6.91 12.03 -3.20
N LEU A 57 -6.88 10.70 -3.17
CA LEU A 57 -5.68 9.93 -2.87
C LEU A 57 -4.80 9.71 -4.10
N LYS A 58 -5.28 10.04 -5.31
CA LYS A 58 -4.54 9.76 -6.54
C LYS A 58 -3.58 10.88 -6.97
N SER A 59 -3.55 11.98 -6.22
CA SER A 59 -2.71 13.14 -6.53
C SER A 59 -1.32 13.09 -5.93
N SER A 60 -0.96 12.06 -5.17
CA SER A 60 0.35 11.96 -4.50
C SER A 60 0.81 10.51 -4.31
N PRO A 61 2.12 10.26 -4.23
CA PRO A 61 2.66 8.94 -3.84
C PRO A 61 2.19 8.51 -2.45
N ASN A 62 1.98 9.45 -1.52
CA ASN A 62 1.47 9.16 -0.19
C ASN A 62 0.06 8.55 -0.26
N GLY A 63 -0.83 9.15 -1.06
CA GLY A 63 -2.17 8.62 -1.27
C GLY A 63 -2.16 7.29 -2.04
N PHE A 64 -1.19 7.06 -2.94
CA PHE A 64 -0.97 5.75 -3.54
C PHE A 64 -0.64 4.69 -2.48
N CYS A 65 0.26 4.99 -1.54
CA CYS A 65 0.57 4.08 -0.43
C CYS A 65 -0.67 3.77 0.42
N GLU A 66 -1.53 4.76 0.70
CA GLU A 66 -2.80 4.54 1.42
C GLU A 66 -3.74 3.60 0.66
N ILE A 67 -3.93 3.82 -0.64
CA ILE A 67 -4.77 2.95 -1.49
C ILE A 67 -4.25 1.50 -1.44
N VAL A 68 -2.94 1.33 -1.66
CA VAL A 68 -2.31 0.00 -1.73
C VAL A 68 -2.35 -0.68 -0.36
N ARG A 69 -2.10 0.03 0.73
CA ARG A 69 -2.24 -0.46 2.11
C ARG A 69 -3.65 -0.97 2.38
N ASP A 70 -4.66 -0.18 2.06
CA ASP A 70 -6.05 -0.54 2.34
C ASP A 70 -6.48 -1.77 1.54
N LYS A 71 -5.95 -1.93 0.32
CA LYS A 71 -6.15 -3.16 -0.44
C LYS A 71 -5.43 -4.34 0.20
N ALA A 72 -4.16 -4.19 0.60
CA ALA A 72 -3.39 -5.23 1.25
C ALA A 72 -4.11 -5.75 2.50
N VAL A 73 -4.52 -4.85 3.39
CA VAL A 73 -5.28 -5.18 4.62
C VAL A 73 -6.54 -5.99 4.30
N LYS A 74 -7.31 -5.61 3.28
CA LYS A 74 -8.51 -6.35 2.87
C LYS A 74 -8.17 -7.77 2.40
N VAL A 75 -7.08 -7.94 1.64
CA VAL A 75 -6.64 -9.27 1.18
C VAL A 75 -6.17 -10.11 2.35
N TYR A 76 -5.35 -9.55 3.26
CA TYR A 76 -4.92 -10.23 4.47
C TYR A 76 -6.08 -10.72 5.33
N VAL A 77 -7.07 -9.86 5.60
CA VAL A 77 -8.28 -10.22 6.36
C VAL A 77 -9.04 -11.35 5.66
N ALA A 78 -9.21 -11.26 4.34
CA ALA A 78 -9.90 -12.29 3.56
C ALA A 78 -9.14 -13.62 3.59
N THR A 79 -7.80 -13.61 3.44
CA THR A 79 -6.98 -14.82 3.52
C THR A 79 -7.02 -15.44 4.91
N ASN A 80 -6.83 -14.62 5.95
CA ASN A 80 -6.85 -15.07 7.35
C ASN A 80 -8.18 -15.74 7.73
N SER A 81 -9.30 -15.22 7.22
CA SER A 81 -10.63 -15.79 7.47
C SER A 81 -10.82 -17.23 6.94
N LYS A 82 -9.96 -17.69 6.02
CA LYS A 82 -9.98 -19.07 5.51
C LYS A 82 -9.35 -20.06 6.49
N ILE A 83 -8.39 -19.61 7.30
CA ILE A 83 -7.56 -20.49 8.13
C ILE A 83 -8.38 -21.38 9.08
N PRO A 84 -9.38 -20.88 9.82
CA PRO A 84 -10.16 -21.73 10.73
C PRO A 84 -10.80 -22.94 10.03
N SER A 85 -11.32 -22.75 8.81
CA SER A 85 -11.88 -23.84 8.01
C SER A 85 -10.82 -24.84 7.57
N ILE A 86 -9.62 -24.36 7.21
CA ILE A 86 -8.50 -25.22 6.80
C ILE A 86 -7.98 -26.03 8.00
N VAL A 87 -7.86 -25.41 9.16
CA VAL A 87 -7.47 -26.05 10.41
C VAL A 87 -8.45 -27.16 10.76
N ASN A 88 -9.76 -26.92 10.67
CA ASN A 88 -10.79 -27.92 11.03
C ASN A 88 -10.73 -29.21 10.20
N ARG A 89 -10.32 -29.13 8.93
CA ARG A 89 -10.16 -30.31 8.05
C ARG A 89 -8.75 -30.91 8.08
N THR A 90 -7.80 -30.29 8.79
CA THR A 90 -6.42 -30.75 8.88
C THR A 90 -6.24 -31.68 10.07
N THR A 91 -5.81 -32.92 9.80
CA THR A 91 -5.54 -33.95 10.81
C THR A 91 -4.07 -33.99 11.25
N VAL A 92 -3.15 -33.47 10.43
CA VAL A 92 -1.70 -33.50 10.71
C VAL A 92 -1.34 -32.40 11.71
N PRO A 93 -0.86 -32.71 12.93
CA PRO A 93 -0.60 -31.71 13.97
C PRO A 93 0.41 -30.64 13.56
N PHE A 94 1.46 -31.02 12.82
CA PHE A 94 2.47 -30.08 12.31
C PHE A 94 1.83 -29.03 11.37
N VAL A 95 0.97 -29.48 10.44
CA VAL A 95 0.28 -28.60 9.50
C VAL A 95 -0.66 -27.67 10.24
N ARG A 96 -1.39 -28.16 11.26
CA ARG A 96 -2.24 -27.31 12.12
C ARG A 96 -1.45 -26.22 12.82
N ARG A 97 -0.28 -26.57 13.37
CA ARG A 97 0.61 -25.61 14.04
C ARG A 97 1.07 -24.51 13.07
N CYS A 98 1.59 -24.87 11.89
CA CYS A 98 1.97 -23.87 10.89
C CYS A 98 0.80 -22.95 10.49
N LEU A 99 -0.40 -23.51 10.35
CA LEU A 99 -1.59 -22.72 10.01
C LEU A 99 -1.96 -21.71 11.10
N ILE A 100 -1.81 -22.07 12.37
CA ILE A 100 -2.18 -21.20 13.49
C ILE A 100 -1.05 -20.22 13.78
N ASP A 101 0.12 -20.74 14.11
CA ASP A 101 1.21 -19.98 14.73
C ASP A 101 1.96 -19.11 13.70
N GLU A 102 2.12 -19.59 12.46
CA GLU A 102 2.90 -18.87 11.44
C GLU A 102 2.00 -18.13 10.46
N CYS A 103 0.97 -18.81 9.96
CA CYS A 103 0.05 -18.18 9.00
C CYS A 103 -0.95 -17.25 9.68
N SER A 104 -1.74 -17.73 10.65
CA SER A 104 -2.81 -16.90 11.23
C SER A 104 -2.25 -15.75 12.06
N GLU A 105 -1.32 -16.04 12.97
CA GLU A 105 -0.71 -14.99 13.80
C GLU A 105 0.14 -14.05 12.94
N GLY A 106 0.93 -14.56 12.00
CA GLY A 106 1.69 -13.76 11.05
C GLY A 106 0.79 -12.83 10.22
N TYR A 107 -0.34 -13.30 9.70
CA TYR A 107 -1.28 -12.43 8.98
C TYR A 107 -1.89 -11.35 9.87
N ILE A 108 -2.21 -11.67 11.13
CA ILE A 108 -2.71 -10.67 12.09
C ILE A 108 -1.64 -9.61 12.35
N GLN A 109 -0.40 -10.00 12.58
CA GLN A 109 0.71 -9.06 12.75
C GLN A 109 0.88 -8.17 11.51
N ALA A 110 0.84 -8.75 10.31
CA ALA A 110 0.92 -7.98 9.06
C ALA A 110 -0.25 -6.97 8.94
N ILE A 111 -1.48 -7.37 9.31
CA ILE A 111 -2.63 -6.47 9.34
C ILE A 111 -2.38 -5.30 10.28
N ASP A 112 -1.90 -5.57 11.49
CA ASP A 112 -1.70 -4.55 12.51
C ASP A 112 -0.59 -3.57 12.14
N HIS A 113 0.53 -4.07 11.62
CA HIS A 113 1.61 -3.24 11.09
C HIS A 113 1.19 -2.43 9.85
N LEU A 114 0.42 -3.02 8.94
CA LEU A 114 -0.09 -2.27 7.79
C LEU A 114 -1.06 -1.17 8.24
N LYS A 115 -1.95 -1.44 9.20
CA LYS A 115 -2.88 -0.44 9.72
C LYS A 115 -2.21 0.68 10.52
N SER A 116 -1.04 0.43 11.10
CA SER A 116 -0.29 1.46 11.85
C SER A 116 0.49 2.42 10.96
N LEU A 117 0.63 2.13 9.66
CA LEU A 117 1.31 3.00 8.70
C LEU A 117 0.55 4.32 8.52
N ASP A 118 1.20 5.41 8.94
CA ASP A 118 0.79 6.78 8.63
C ASP A 118 1.63 7.35 7.49
N PHE A 119 0.98 7.62 6.35
CA PHE A 119 1.60 8.18 5.16
C PHE A 119 1.43 9.70 5.06
N SER A 120 0.95 10.39 6.09
CA SER A 120 0.83 11.84 6.11
C SER A 120 2.17 12.54 5.81
N VAL A 121 3.28 11.94 6.27
CA VAL A 121 4.65 12.39 5.99
C VAL A 121 5.53 11.19 5.65
N ILE A 122 6.01 11.14 4.41
CA ILE A 122 7.06 10.20 3.97
C ILE A 122 8.36 11.00 3.82
N SER A 123 9.29 10.82 4.76
CA SER A 123 10.56 11.53 4.83
C SER A 123 11.68 10.63 5.37
N ARG A 124 12.92 11.12 5.42
CA ARG A 124 14.02 10.38 6.07
C ARG A 124 13.75 10.08 7.53
N GLU A 125 13.04 10.97 8.24
CA GLU A 125 12.74 10.82 9.67
C GLU A 125 11.71 9.71 9.90
N THR A 126 10.71 9.58 9.03
CA THR A 126 9.67 8.55 9.15
C THR A 126 10.05 7.24 8.47
N TYR A 127 11.08 7.25 7.61
CA TYR A 127 11.49 6.14 6.77
C TYR A 127 11.66 4.83 7.53
N GLN A 128 12.41 4.83 8.64
CA GLN A 128 12.71 3.59 9.36
C GLN A 128 11.43 2.90 9.86
N ASN A 129 10.50 3.66 10.42
CA ASN A 129 9.24 3.13 10.92
C ASN A 129 8.35 2.61 9.78
N LEU A 130 8.28 3.34 8.66
CA LEU A 130 7.54 2.94 7.47
C LEU A 130 8.12 1.67 6.84
N ALA A 131 9.44 1.59 6.69
CA ALA A 131 10.14 0.46 6.11
C ALA A 131 9.97 -0.80 6.96
N VAL A 132 10.20 -0.71 8.29
CA VAL A 132 10.02 -1.84 9.21
C VAL A 132 8.57 -2.30 9.23
N SER A 133 7.59 -1.39 9.36
CA SER A 133 6.18 -1.80 9.42
C SER A 133 5.71 -2.40 8.09
N THR A 134 6.19 -1.87 6.96
CA THR A 134 5.90 -2.45 5.64
C THR A 134 6.52 -3.84 5.48
N SER A 135 7.68 -4.11 6.08
CA SER A 135 8.36 -5.40 5.91
C SER A 135 7.57 -6.59 6.46
N TYR A 136 6.86 -6.41 7.57
CA TYR A 136 5.95 -7.44 8.09
C TYR A 136 4.89 -7.87 7.06
N GLY A 137 4.50 -6.96 6.15
CA GLY A 137 3.55 -7.24 5.09
C GLY A 137 4.08 -8.17 3.99
N TYR A 138 5.39 -8.39 3.86
CA TYR A 138 5.93 -9.36 2.90
C TYR A 138 6.75 -10.48 3.55
N THR A 139 7.22 -10.33 4.79
CA THR A 139 7.87 -11.43 5.53
C THR A 139 6.88 -12.45 6.05
N ASN A 140 5.73 -12.03 6.60
CA ASN A 140 4.81 -12.96 7.26
C ASN A 140 4.16 -14.00 6.31
N PRO A 141 3.81 -13.67 5.05
CA PRO A 141 3.42 -14.68 4.06
C PRO A 141 4.54 -15.67 3.75
N TRP A 142 5.79 -15.19 3.74
CA TRP A 142 6.96 -16.02 3.52
C TRP A 142 7.19 -16.97 4.70
N ASP A 143 7.11 -16.49 5.94
CA ASP A 143 7.24 -17.30 7.16
C ASP A 143 6.17 -18.40 7.19
N CYS A 144 4.92 -18.06 6.86
CA CYS A 144 3.84 -19.02 6.69
C CYS A 144 4.20 -20.12 5.67
N GLU A 145 4.71 -19.78 4.48
CA GLU A 145 5.17 -20.79 3.51
C GLU A 145 6.37 -21.59 4.03
N HIS A 146 7.28 -20.94 4.74
CA HIS A 146 8.53 -21.53 5.23
C HIS A 146 8.28 -22.61 6.27
N CYS A 147 7.31 -22.41 7.17
CA CYS A 147 6.94 -23.40 8.17
C CYS A 147 6.63 -24.79 7.56
N PHE A 148 5.93 -24.83 6.42
CA PHE A 148 5.64 -26.10 5.75
C PHE A 148 6.87 -26.74 5.11
N LYS A 149 7.87 -25.93 4.71
CA LYS A 149 9.13 -26.40 4.11
C LYS A 149 10.10 -26.98 5.15
N GLU A 150 10.07 -26.46 6.38
CA GLU A 150 10.86 -26.98 7.50
C GLU A 150 10.28 -28.25 8.12
N GLY A 151 9.08 -28.66 7.68
CA GLY A 151 8.40 -29.83 8.20
C GLY A 151 8.90 -31.17 7.66
N PRO A 152 8.29 -32.28 8.16
CA PRO A 152 8.48 -33.60 7.58
C PRO A 152 8.32 -33.61 6.05
N PRO A 153 9.10 -34.44 5.33
CA PRO A 153 8.99 -34.55 3.87
C PRO A 153 7.56 -34.86 3.40
N GLY A 154 7.14 -34.22 2.32
CA GLY A 154 5.81 -34.42 1.72
C GLY A 154 4.71 -33.52 2.30
N LEU A 155 5.02 -32.69 3.29
CA LEU A 155 4.11 -31.61 3.69
C LEU A 155 4.24 -30.41 2.75
N SER A 156 3.11 -29.77 2.49
CA SER A 156 3.04 -28.55 1.69
C SER A 156 1.96 -27.63 2.26
N ILE A 157 2.13 -26.34 2.00
CA ILE A 157 1.10 -25.35 2.30
C ILE A 157 -0.20 -25.74 1.59
N PRO A 158 -1.37 -25.60 2.24
CA PRO A 158 -2.65 -25.84 1.58
C PRO A 158 -2.78 -25.02 0.29
N PRO A 159 -3.22 -25.62 -0.83
CA PRO A 159 -3.27 -24.95 -2.13
C PRO A 159 -4.06 -23.63 -2.12
N GLU A 160 -5.09 -23.54 -1.27
CA GLU A 160 -5.88 -22.33 -1.11
C GLU A 160 -5.08 -21.15 -0.54
N LEU A 161 -4.07 -21.42 0.29
CA LEU A 161 -3.18 -20.39 0.86
C LEU A 161 -1.95 -20.13 -0.01
N ALA A 162 -1.47 -21.13 -0.75
CA ALA A 162 -0.28 -20.99 -1.60
C ALA A 162 -0.44 -19.85 -2.62
N SER A 163 -1.61 -19.74 -3.26
CA SER A 163 -1.86 -18.64 -4.20
C SER A 163 -2.09 -17.31 -3.49
N ASP A 164 -2.66 -17.32 -2.30
CA ASP A 164 -2.93 -16.10 -1.54
C ASP A 164 -1.61 -15.50 -1.03
N ASN A 165 -0.68 -16.31 -0.52
CA ASN A 165 0.61 -15.83 0.00
C ASN A 165 1.42 -15.06 -1.02
N ARG A 166 1.54 -15.61 -2.24
CA ARG A 166 2.18 -14.90 -3.35
C ARG A 166 1.49 -13.58 -3.71
N ASN A 167 0.19 -13.45 -3.43
CA ASN A 167 -0.53 -12.20 -3.65
C ASN A 167 -0.40 -11.22 -2.49
N LEU A 168 -0.24 -11.72 -1.26
CA LEU A 168 -0.13 -10.93 -0.04
C LEU A 168 1.15 -10.08 0.00
N GLU A 169 2.27 -10.59 -0.53
CA GLU A 169 3.54 -9.87 -0.56
C GLU A 169 3.55 -8.68 -1.55
N ASN A 170 2.76 -8.76 -2.63
CA ASN A 170 2.91 -7.81 -3.75
C ASN A 170 2.55 -6.37 -3.37
N ALA A 171 1.50 -6.17 -2.58
CA ALA A 171 1.06 -4.82 -2.21
C ALA A 171 2.04 -4.15 -1.22
N PRO A 172 2.53 -4.83 -0.17
CA PRO A 172 3.60 -4.30 0.67
C PRO A 172 4.90 -4.02 -0.07
N ILE A 173 5.27 -4.82 -1.09
CA ILE A 173 6.41 -4.50 -1.97
C ILE A 173 6.17 -3.18 -2.71
N ILE A 174 4.98 -2.96 -3.29
CA ILE A 174 4.64 -1.68 -3.95
C ILE A 174 4.76 -0.50 -2.97
N ILE A 175 4.29 -0.67 -1.72
CA ILE A 175 4.40 0.37 -0.68
C ILE A 175 5.88 0.67 -0.39
N ALA A 176 6.70 -0.37 -0.21
CA ALA A 176 8.14 -0.22 0.04
C ALA A 176 8.84 0.50 -1.12
N ASP A 177 8.55 0.11 -2.37
CA ASP A 177 9.08 0.77 -3.56
C ASP A 177 8.75 2.26 -3.56
N ILE A 178 7.48 2.63 -3.33
CA ILE A 178 7.06 4.04 -3.33
C ILE A 178 7.75 4.81 -2.19
N ILE A 179 7.84 4.24 -0.98
CA ILE A 179 8.56 4.86 0.15
C ILE A 179 10.03 5.12 -0.22
N ASN A 180 10.72 4.10 -0.77
CA ASN A 180 12.12 4.20 -1.17
C ASN A 180 12.31 5.25 -2.27
N LEU A 181 11.40 5.29 -3.25
CA LEU A 181 11.42 6.25 -4.33
C LEU A 181 11.19 7.69 -3.83
N VAL A 182 10.30 7.90 -2.86
CA VAL A 182 10.08 9.22 -2.24
C VAL A 182 11.30 9.67 -1.45
N VAL A 183 11.90 8.79 -0.64
CA VAL A 183 12.95 9.17 0.31
C VAL A 183 14.35 9.21 -0.32
N CYS A 184 14.68 8.26 -1.18
CA CYS A 184 16.02 8.11 -1.76
C CYS A 184 16.05 7.94 -3.29
N ASN A 185 14.91 8.10 -3.99
CA ASN A 185 14.83 8.11 -5.45
C ASN A 185 15.32 6.81 -6.13
N LYS A 186 15.19 5.68 -5.45
CA LYS A 186 15.45 4.32 -5.95
C LYS A 186 14.52 3.33 -5.26
N ILE A 187 14.40 2.09 -5.76
CA ILE A 187 13.50 1.08 -5.16
C ILE A 187 14.18 0.23 -4.09
N GLU A 188 15.51 0.16 -4.08
CA GLU A 188 16.23 -0.52 -3.02
C GLU A 188 16.16 0.28 -1.72
N ALA A 189 16.22 -0.43 -0.60
CA ALA A 189 16.23 0.18 0.72
C ALA A 189 17.25 1.33 0.81
N CYS A 190 16.82 2.46 1.35
CA CYS A 190 17.67 3.61 1.58
C CYS A 190 18.77 3.21 2.59
N GLN A 191 20.03 3.50 2.23
CA GLN A 191 21.17 3.34 3.13
C GLN A 191 21.26 4.58 4.03
N GLY A 192 21.57 4.37 5.31
CA GLY A 192 21.79 5.42 6.30
C GLY A 192 23.08 6.20 6.05
#